data_AF-A0A3C2A910-F1
#
_entry.id   AF-A0A3C2A910-F1
#
_cell.length_a   1.000
_cell.length_b   1.000
_cell.length_c   1.000
_cell.angle_alpha   90.00
_cell.angle_beta   90.00
_cell.angle_gamma   90.00
#
_symmetry.space_group_name_H-M   'P 1'
#
loop_
_entity.id
_entity.type
_entity.pdbx_description
1 polymer ?
#
loop_
_entity_poly.entity_id
_entity_poly.type
_entity_poly.pdbx_seq_one_letter_code
_entity_poly.pdbx_strand_id
1 'polypeptide(L)' 'MTGLTSLYLSDNKIQDISFLPSLPGLTSLDLSYNQIQDLSFLESLRGLTLLQLRSNQIQDLSFLESLPGLT' A
#
# COMPACT_ATOMS: atom_id res chain seq x y z
N MET A 1 5.70 -16.19 -5.58
CA MET A 1 4.81 -15.69 -6.64
C MET A 1 5.60 -14.71 -7.49
N THR A 2 5.35 -14.76 -8.80
CA THR A 2 6.10 -14.09 -9.86
C THR A 2 5.92 -12.57 -9.82
N GLY A 3 7.01 -11.84 -9.59
CA GLY A 3 7.37 -10.60 -10.31
C GLY A 3 6.43 -9.41 -10.34
N LEU A 4 5.34 -9.36 -9.56
CA LEU A 4 4.47 -8.19 -9.56
C LEU A 4 5.18 -7.02 -8.87
N THR A 5 5.54 -6.00 -9.65
CA THR A 5 6.22 -4.80 -9.18
C THR A 5 5.26 -3.62 -9.03
N SER A 6 4.14 -3.62 -9.75
CA SER A 6 3.19 -2.51 -9.75
C SER A 6 1.76 -3.02 -9.60
N LEU A 7 1.00 -2.40 -8.71
CA LEU A 7 -0.39 -2.74 -8.44
C LEU A 7 -1.24 -1.46 -8.36
N TYR A 8 -2.23 -1.37 -9.24
CA TYR A 8 -3.16 -0.23 -9.31
C TYR A 8 -4.56 -0.72 -8.98
N LEU A 9 -5.11 -0.24 -7.87
CA LEU A 9 -6.41 -0.62 -7.32
C LEU A 9 -7.25 0.62 -6.96
N SER A 10 -6.99 1.75 -7.63
CA SER A 10 -7.73 2.99 -7.37
C SER A 10 -9.19 2.92 -7.80
N ASP A 11 -10.02 3.76 -7.16
CA ASP A 11 -11.46 3.87 -7.39
C ASP A 11 -12.22 2.55 -7.17
N ASN A 12 -12.02 1.98 -5.98
CA ASN A 12 -12.71 0.77 -5.54
C ASN A 12 -13.35 0.98 -4.16
N LYS A 13 -13.90 -0.10 -3.59
CA LYS A 13 -14.47 -0.12 -2.23
C LYS A 13 -13.63 -0.99 -1.30
N ILE A 14 -12.31 -1.00 -1.51
CA ILE A 14 -11.40 -1.83 -0.73
C ILE A 14 -11.31 -1.25 0.69
N GLN A 15 -11.43 -2.13 1.68
CA GLN A 15 -11.23 -1.84 3.09
C GLN A 15 -10.10 -2.70 3.67
N ASP A 16 -9.99 -3.94 3.18
CA ASP A 16 -9.00 -4.92 3.62
C ASP A 16 -7.89 -5.09 2.57
N ILE A 17 -6.66 -4.85 3.00
CA ILE A 17 -5.43 -5.00 2.21
C ILE A 17 -4.45 -6.01 2.83
N SER A 18 -4.94 -6.88 3.71
CA SER A 18 -4.14 -7.92 4.40
C SER A 18 -3.46 -8.92 3.46
N PHE A 19 -3.84 -8.94 2.19
CA PHE A 19 -3.21 -9.74 1.15
C PHE A 19 -1.87 -9.16 0.66
N LEU A 20 -1.61 -7.86 0.85
CA LEU A 20 -0.43 -7.18 0.30
C LEU A 20 0.92 -7.78 0.73
N PRO A 21 1.13 -8.26 1.98
CA PRO A 21 2.37 -8.93 2.37
C PRO A 21 2.74 -10.16 1.52
N SER A 22 1.78 -10.74 0.79
CA SER A 22 2.04 -11.85 -0.16
C SER A 22 2.70 -11.39 -1.47
N LEU A 23 2.86 -10.08 -1.67
CA LEU A 23 3.43 -9.44 -2.87
C LEU A 23 4.73 -8.69 -2.52
N PRO A 24 5.79 -9.37 -2.03
CA PRO A 24 7.00 -8.71 -1.51
C PRO A 24 7.83 -7.99 -2.57
N GLY A 25 7.51 -8.13 -3.85
CA GLY A 25 8.19 -7.47 -4.97
C GLY A 25 7.60 -6.12 -5.37
N LEU A 26 6.54 -5.65 -4.72
CA LEU A 26 5.90 -4.38 -5.07
C LEU A 26 6.84 -3.18 -4.83
N THR A 27 6.96 -2.35 -5.86
CA THR A 27 7.67 -1.07 -5.84
C THR A 27 6.73 0.11 -6.08
N SER A 28 5.58 -0.13 -6.72
CA SER A 28 4.54 0.89 -6.94
C SER A 28 3.16 0.38 -6.56
N LEU A 29 2.45 1.15 -5.73
CA LEU A 29 1.11 0.82 -5.25
C LEU A 29 0.19 2.04 -5.29
N ASP A 30 -0.91 1.93 -6.02
CA ASP A 30 -2.00 2.93 -6.00
C ASP A 30 -3.26 2.32 -5.38
N LEU A 31 -3.64 2.87 -4.24
CA LEU A 31 -4.85 2.55 -3.48
C LEU A 31 -5.75 3.78 -3.34
N SER A 32 -5.57 4.80 -4.17
CA SER A 32 -6.35 6.03 -4.09
C SER A 32 -7.85 5.77 -4.29
N TYR A 33 -8.71 6.57 -3.66
CA TYR A 33 -10.17 6.45 -3.76
C TYR A 33 -10.67 5.08 -3.32
N ASN A 34 -10.34 4.70 -2.08
CA ASN A 34 -10.82 3.48 -1.42
C ASN A 34 -11.35 3.84 0.00
N GLN A 35 -11.59 2.83 0.84
CA GLN A 35 -12.14 2.98 2.19
C GLN A 35 -11.20 2.39 3.24
N ILE A 36 -9.89 2.44 2.98
CA ILE A 36 -8.87 1.82 3.83
C ILE A 36 -8.63 2.70 5.05
N GLN A 37 -8.49 2.05 6.21
CA GLN A 37 -8.22 2.69 7.50
C GLN A 37 -6.92 2.16 8.12
N ASP A 38 -6.68 0.84 8.02
CA ASP A 38 -5.50 0.17 8.54
C ASP A 38 -4.46 -0.07 7.43
N LEU A 39 -3.27 0.48 7.63
CA LEU A 39 -2.13 0.36 6.72
C LEU A 39 -0.94 -0.39 7.32
N SER A 40 -1.10 -1.01 8.50
CA SER A 40 -0.03 -1.77 9.16
C SER A 40 0.56 -2.88 8.27
N PHE A 41 -0.25 -3.43 7.36
CA PHE A 41 0.20 -4.45 6.39
C PHE A 41 1.27 -3.95 5.40
N LEU A 42 1.37 -2.63 5.18
CA LEU A 42 2.36 -2.04 4.28
C LEU A 42 3.79 -2.10 4.83
N GLU A 43 4.00 -2.23 6.13
CA GLU A 43 5.34 -2.25 6.76
C GLU A 43 6.25 -3.38 6.23
N SER A 44 5.64 -4.45 5.71
CA SER A 44 6.34 -5.56 5.09
C SER A 44 6.87 -5.25 3.68
N LEU A 45 6.34 -4.22 3.01
CA LEU A 45 6.64 -3.87 1.62
C LEU A 45 7.80 -2.86 1.52
N ARG A 46 8.96 -3.23 2.08
CA ARG A 46 10.15 -2.37 2.17
C ARG A 46 10.72 -1.91 0.81
N GLY A 47 10.30 -2.54 -0.28
CA GLY A 47 10.67 -2.18 -1.64
C GLY A 47 9.80 -1.10 -2.28
N LEU A 48 8.72 -0.65 -1.61
CA LEU A 48 7.86 0.42 -2.13
C LEU A 48 8.64 1.73 -2.27
N THR A 49 8.60 2.28 -3.47
CA THR A 49 9.14 3.61 -3.79
C THR A 49 8.04 4.60 -4.16
N LEU A 50 6.89 4.10 -4.61
CA LEU A 50 5.72 4.90 -4.94
C LEU A 50 4.48 4.35 -4.24
N LEU A 51 3.81 5.21 -3.48
CA LEU A 51 2.57 4.88 -2.76
C LEU A 51 1.55 6.01 -2.90
N GLN A 52 0.38 5.70 -3.46
CA GLN A 52 -0.73 6.64 -3.60
C GLN A 52 -1.91 6.18 -2.73
N LEU A 53 -2.33 7.04 -1.81
CA LEU A 53 -3.35 6.76 -0.80
C LEU A 53 -4.46 7.82 -0.75
N ARG A 54 -4.53 8.71 -1.74
CA ARG A 54 -5.48 9.83 -1.78
C ARG A 54 -6.90 9.33 -1.55
N SER A 55 -7.72 10.07 -0.81
CA SER A 55 -9.15 9.74 -0.63
C SER A 55 -9.37 8.32 -0.06
N ASN A 56 -8.73 8.05 1.09
CA ASN A 56 -9.00 6.94 2.00
C ASN A 56 -9.43 7.49 3.36
N GLN A 57 -9.66 6.61 4.34
CA GLN A 57 -10.10 6.94 5.71
C GLN A 57 -8.95 6.75 6.73
N ILE A 58 -7.72 7.00 6.30
CA ILE A 58 -6.50 6.76 7.08
C ILE A 58 -6.38 7.79 8.19
N GLN A 59 -6.14 7.33 9.41
CA GLN A 59 -5.93 8.19 10.59
C GLN A 59 -4.51 8.06 11.16
N ASP A 60 -3.87 6.91 10.94
CA ASP A 60 -2.51 6.61 11.41
C ASP A 60 -1.55 6.50 10.21
N LEU A 61 -0.46 7.26 10.28
CA LEU A 61 0.59 7.31 9.28
C LEU A 61 1.94 6.76 9.79
N SER A 62 1.97 6.17 10.99
CA SER A 62 3.19 5.61 11.61
C SER A 62 3.88 4.57 10.73
N PHE A 63 3.13 3.82 9.92
CA PHE A 63 3.66 2.85 8.96
C PHE A 63 4.68 3.46 7.96
N LEU A 64 4.63 4.77 7.69
CA LEU A 64 5.56 5.44 6.79
C LEU A 64 7.01 5.37 7.30
N GLU A 65 7.22 5.30 8.61
CA GLU A 65 8.57 5.14 9.20
C GLU A 65 9.22 3.81 8.81
N SER A 66 8.40 2.81 8.47
CA SER A 66 8.84 1.47 8.04
C SER A 66 9.10 1.36 6.53
N LEU A 67 8.90 2.44 5.77
CA LEU A 67 9.01 2.47 4.29
C LEU A 67 10.14 3.41 3.82
N PRO A 68 11.41 3.02 4.00
CA PRO A 68 12.56 3.89 3.76
C PRO A 68 12.80 4.24 2.28
N GLY A 69 12.15 3.53 1.36
CA GLY A 69 12.29 3.74 -0.09
C GLY A 69 11.30 4.73 -0.70
N LEU A 70 10.30 5.20 0.06
CA LEU A 70 9.29 6.12 -0.46
C LEU A 70 9.91 7.49 -0.79
N THR A 71 9.59 8.00 -1.98
CA THR A 71 10.05 9.30 -2.49
C THR A 71 8.88 10.24 -2.77
#